data_AF-A0A1Q7ANE2-F1
#
_entry.id   AF-A0A1Q7ANE2-F1
#
_cell.length_a   1.000
_cell.length_b   1.000
_cell.length_c   1.000
_cell.angle_alpha   90.00
_cell.angle_beta   90.00
_cell.angle_gamma   90.00
#
_symmetry.space_group_name_H-M   'P 1'
#
loop_
_entity.id
_entity.type
_entity.pdbx_description
1 polymer ?
#
loop_
_entity_poly.entity_id
_entity_poly.type
_entity_poly.pdbx_seq_one_letter_code
_entity_poly.pdbx_strand_id
1 'polypeptide(L)'
;MSEDDVALIMKQPFTMTCTDGNLTPFGEGKPHPRGNGAFARKIHVYVNERGVVDLPFAVRSMTSLPASVFGMKDRGVLRPGAWADILVFDPKNVRDAATYTNPHQLAEGMEYVLVNGVVEKDAQAFTGKLGGRVITPDRR
;
A
#
# COMPACT_ATOMS: atom_id res chain seq x y z
N MET A 1 -8.74 -19.58 4.55
CA MET A 1 -9.05 -19.03 3.21
C MET A 1 -8.01 -19.59 2.26
N SER A 2 -8.42 -20.15 1.13
CA SER A 2 -7.47 -20.69 0.15
C SER A 2 -6.87 -19.57 -0.69
N GLU A 3 -5.72 -19.83 -1.34
CA GLU A 3 -5.12 -18.89 -2.29
C GLU A 3 -6.00 -18.65 -3.53
N ASP A 4 -6.89 -19.58 -3.85
CA ASP A 4 -7.85 -19.44 -4.94
C ASP A 4 -9.01 -18.51 -4.55
N ASP A 5 -9.50 -18.60 -3.32
CA ASP A 5 -10.51 -17.65 -2.79
C ASP A 5 -9.94 -16.23 -2.77
N VAL A 6 -8.68 -16.08 -2.32
CA VAL A 6 -8.00 -14.77 -2.30
C VAL A 6 -7.88 -14.21 -3.72
N ALA A 7 -7.44 -15.04 -4.68
CA ALA A 7 -7.32 -14.62 -6.07
C ALA A 7 -8.68 -14.26 -6.69
N LEU A 8 -9.73 -15.02 -6.38
CA LEU A 8 -11.09 -14.76 -6.84
C LEU A 8 -11.62 -13.42 -6.32
N ILE A 9 -11.49 -13.16 -5.02
CA ILE A 9 -11.93 -11.91 -4.40
C ILE A 9 -11.10 -10.73 -4.91
N MET A 10 -9.80 -10.92 -5.13
CA MET A 10 -8.89 -9.87 -5.61
C MET A 10 -9.29 -9.31 -6.98
N LYS A 11 -9.83 -10.15 -7.87
CA LYS A 11 -10.26 -9.75 -9.23
C LYS A 11 -11.51 -8.88 -9.24
N GLN A 12 -12.25 -8.81 -8.13
CA GLN A 12 -13.51 -8.08 -8.12
C GLN A 12 -13.27 -6.57 -8.18
N PRO A 13 -13.99 -5.82 -9.04
CA PRO A 13 -13.73 -4.41 -9.30
C PRO A 13 -13.97 -3.48 -8.08
N PHE A 14 -14.68 -3.98 -7.08
CA PHE A 14 -15.00 -3.30 -5.82
C PHE A 14 -14.07 -3.67 -4.66
N THR A 15 -13.16 -4.64 -4.84
CA THR A 15 -12.24 -5.06 -3.77
C THR A 15 -11.10 -4.05 -3.59
N MET A 16 -10.99 -3.47 -2.39
CA MET A 16 -9.90 -2.60 -1.98
C MET A 16 -8.79 -3.39 -1.28
N THR A 17 -7.54 -2.98 -1.46
CA THR A 17 -6.41 -3.54 -0.70
C THR A 17 -6.39 -2.97 0.71
N CYS A 18 -6.29 -3.83 1.72
CA CYS A 18 -6.12 -3.45 3.13
C CYS A 18 -5.07 -4.37 3.77
N THR A 19 -4.26 -3.84 4.69
CA THR A 19 -3.30 -4.65 5.45
C THR A 19 -3.99 -5.47 6.54
N ASP A 20 -5.03 -4.90 7.17
CA ASP A 20 -5.59 -5.40 8.44
C ASP A 20 -4.47 -5.63 9.50
N GLY A 21 -3.42 -4.81 9.46
CA GLY A 21 -2.26 -4.94 10.34
C GLY A 21 -2.58 -4.54 11.79
N ASN A 22 -1.95 -5.23 12.75
CA ASN A 22 -2.02 -4.84 14.16
C ASN A 22 -1.09 -3.65 14.44
N LEU A 23 -1.43 -2.82 15.43
CA LEU A 23 -0.60 -1.70 15.91
C LEU A 23 0.49 -2.16 16.90
N THR A 24 1.11 -3.31 16.66
CA THR A 24 2.18 -3.83 17.51
C THR A 24 3.46 -3.01 17.30
N PRO A 25 4.12 -2.54 18.37
CA PRO A 25 5.39 -1.84 18.25
C PRO A 25 6.43 -2.66 17.48
N PHE A 26 7.27 -1.99 16.71
CA PHE A 26 8.29 -2.64 15.90
C PHE A 26 9.29 -3.38 16.79
N GLY A 27 9.58 -4.64 16.46
CA GLY A 27 10.46 -5.50 17.27
C GLY A 27 9.78 -6.21 18.45
N GLU A 28 8.52 -5.90 18.73
CA GLU A 28 7.75 -6.55 19.81
C GLU A 28 6.79 -7.62 19.27
N GLY A 29 6.68 -8.74 20.00
CA GLY A 29 5.74 -9.81 19.66
C GLY A 29 5.94 -10.43 18.28
N LYS A 30 4.89 -11.14 17.81
CA LYS A 30 4.85 -11.78 16.48
C LYS A 30 3.53 -11.43 15.76
N PRO A 31 3.35 -10.18 15.32
CA PRO A 31 2.16 -9.79 14.57
C PRO A 31 2.08 -10.53 13.23
N HIS A 32 0.90 -10.56 12.62
CA HIS A 32 0.74 -11.16 11.29
C HIS A 32 1.56 -10.36 10.25
N PRO A 33 2.29 -11.00 9.32
CA PRO A 33 3.16 -10.33 8.33
C PRO A 33 2.45 -9.36 7.37
N ARG A 34 1.11 -9.35 7.39
CA ARG A 34 0.28 -8.50 6.54
C ARG A 34 0.47 -7.01 6.85
N GLY A 35 0.83 -6.68 8.10
CA GLY A 35 1.08 -5.30 8.52
C GLY A 35 2.19 -4.62 7.74
N ASN A 36 3.25 -5.35 7.40
CA ASN A 36 4.42 -4.80 6.71
C ASN A 36 4.54 -5.24 5.24
N GLY A 37 3.72 -6.22 4.81
CA GLY A 37 3.88 -6.85 3.49
C GLY A 37 2.70 -6.73 2.53
N ALA A 38 1.47 -6.41 2.95
CA ALA A 38 0.28 -6.67 2.13
C ALA A 38 0.26 -5.97 0.75
N PHE A 39 0.62 -4.68 0.69
CA PHE A 39 0.67 -3.95 -0.60
C PHE A 39 1.78 -4.47 -1.51
N ALA A 40 2.97 -4.69 -0.95
CA ALA A 40 4.10 -5.25 -1.69
C ALA A 40 3.78 -6.66 -2.21
N ARG A 41 3.18 -7.51 -1.37
CA ARG A 41 2.75 -8.87 -1.73
C ARG A 41 1.76 -8.86 -2.89
N LYS A 42 0.83 -7.90 -2.93
CA LYS A 42 -0.12 -7.77 -4.04
C LYS A 42 0.61 -7.58 -5.38
N ILE A 43 1.64 -6.74 -5.40
CA ILE A 43 2.44 -6.49 -6.61
C ILE A 43 3.34 -7.70 -6.89
N HIS A 44 4.15 -8.10 -5.92
CA HIS A 44 5.11 -9.18 -6.06
C HIS A 44 4.44 -10.51 -6.48
N VAL A 45 3.48 -11.00 -5.69
CA VAL A 45 2.91 -12.34 -5.91
C VAL A 45 1.76 -12.30 -6.93
N TYR A 46 0.82 -11.36 -6.76
CA TYR A 46 -0.43 -11.41 -7.53
C TYR A 46 -0.39 -10.66 -8.86
N VAL A 47 0.54 -9.71 -9.03
CA VAL A 47 0.81 -9.09 -10.34
C VAL A 47 1.95 -9.83 -11.04
N ASN A 48 3.14 -9.92 -10.42
CA ASN A 48 4.33 -10.40 -11.13
C ASN A 48 4.41 -11.93 -11.23
N GLU A 49 4.28 -12.66 -10.13
CA GLU A 49 4.47 -14.12 -10.15
C GLU A 49 3.25 -14.87 -10.73
N ARG A 50 2.04 -14.51 -10.31
CA ARG A 50 0.82 -15.27 -10.63
C ARG A 50 -0.06 -14.65 -11.71
N GLY A 51 0.15 -13.38 -12.07
CA GLY A 51 -0.66 -12.69 -13.07
C GLY A 51 -2.17 -12.70 -12.79
N VAL A 52 -2.57 -12.63 -11.51
CA VAL A 52 -3.99 -12.67 -11.10
C VAL A 52 -4.70 -11.37 -11.49
N VAL A 53 -4.02 -10.25 -11.39
CA VAL A 53 -4.45 -8.91 -11.84
C VAL A 53 -3.25 -8.18 -12.46
N ASP A 54 -3.50 -7.17 -13.28
CA ASP A 54 -2.43 -6.32 -13.80
C ASP A 54 -2.02 -5.20 -12.82
N LEU A 55 -0.88 -4.55 -13.10
CA LEU A 55 -0.35 -3.49 -12.26
C LEU A 55 -1.32 -2.29 -12.14
N PRO A 56 -1.93 -1.77 -13.24
CA PRO A 56 -2.91 -0.69 -13.13
C PRO A 56 -4.12 -1.04 -12.24
N PHE A 57 -4.66 -2.25 -12.33
CA PHE A 57 -5.75 -2.71 -11.48
C PHE A 57 -5.31 -2.79 -10.02
N ALA A 58 -4.14 -3.34 -9.76
CA ALA A 58 -3.57 -3.38 -8.42
C ALA A 58 -3.42 -1.96 -7.85
N VAL A 59 -2.81 -1.03 -8.58
CA VAL A 59 -2.63 0.37 -8.18
C VAL A 59 -3.98 1.04 -7.91
N ARG A 60 -4.97 0.88 -8.80
CA ARG A 60 -6.33 1.42 -8.61
C ARG A 60 -6.95 0.95 -7.29
N SER A 61 -6.84 -0.34 -6.99
CA SER A 61 -7.44 -0.95 -5.79
C SER A 61 -6.84 -0.46 -4.46
N MET A 62 -5.65 0.16 -4.50
CA MET A 62 -4.96 0.73 -3.35
C MET A 62 -4.88 2.27 -3.36
N THR A 63 -5.46 2.93 -4.37
CA THR A 63 -5.37 4.40 -4.53
C THR A 63 -6.74 5.03 -4.81
N SER A 64 -7.14 5.13 -6.08
CA SER A 64 -8.35 5.83 -6.50
C SER A 64 -9.63 5.16 -6.03
N LEU A 65 -9.68 3.83 -5.95
CA LEU A 65 -10.84 3.12 -5.42
C LEU A 65 -11.11 3.50 -3.95
N PRO A 66 -10.19 3.31 -2.98
CA PRO A 66 -10.43 3.73 -1.61
C PRO A 66 -10.66 5.24 -1.47
N ALA A 67 -9.94 6.08 -2.22
CA ALA A 67 -10.19 7.52 -2.18
C ALA A 67 -11.62 7.88 -2.59
N SER A 68 -12.18 7.21 -3.61
CA SER A 68 -13.57 7.41 -4.04
C SER A 68 -14.59 6.91 -3.01
N VAL A 69 -14.35 5.73 -2.41
CA VAL A 69 -15.27 5.11 -1.44
C VAL A 69 -15.34 5.91 -0.15
N PHE A 70 -14.20 6.41 0.33
CA PHE A 70 -14.12 7.17 1.58
C PHE A 70 -14.30 8.68 1.39
N GLY A 71 -14.55 9.17 0.17
CA GLY A 71 -14.75 10.60 -0.10
C GLY A 71 -13.49 11.45 0.12
N MET A 72 -12.31 10.88 -0.11
CA MET A 72 -11.03 11.58 0.02
C MET A 72 -10.79 12.48 -1.20
N LYS A 73 -11.33 13.70 -1.14
CA LYS A 73 -11.25 14.66 -2.23
C LYS A 73 -9.80 14.94 -2.65
N ASP A 74 -9.58 14.95 -3.96
CA ASP A 74 -8.30 15.25 -4.60
C ASP A 74 -7.14 14.29 -4.21
N ARG A 75 -7.44 13.08 -3.69
CA ARG A 75 -6.45 12.04 -3.33
C ARG A 75 -6.62 10.76 -4.17
N GLY A 76 -5.61 9.89 -4.14
CA GLY A 76 -5.62 8.59 -4.82
C GLY A 76 -5.48 8.66 -6.34
N VAL A 77 -5.15 9.82 -6.90
CA VAL A 77 -4.96 10.06 -8.34
C VAL A 77 -3.77 10.98 -8.57
N LEU A 78 -3.06 10.80 -9.68
CA LEU A 78 -2.00 11.71 -10.12
C LEU A 78 -2.54 12.66 -11.20
N ARG A 79 -2.81 13.90 -10.81
CA ARG A 79 -3.22 14.98 -11.72
C ARG A 79 -2.90 16.36 -11.13
N PRO A 80 -2.80 17.42 -11.96
CA PRO A 80 -2.72 18.79 -11.46
C PRO A 80 -3.84 19.11 -10.46
N GLY A 81 -3.47 19.79 -9.36
CA GLY A 81 -4.37 20.17 -8.26
C GLY A 81 -4.68 19.05 -7.26
N ALA A 82 -4.25 17.82 -7.49
CA ALA A 82 -4.35 16.74 -6.49
C ALA A 82 -3.30 16.89 -5.38
N TRP A 83 -3.54 16.24 -4.23
CA TRP A 83 -2.54 16.13 -3.17
C TRP A 83 -1.34 15.32 -3.67
N ALA A 84 -0.13 15.77 -3.31
CA ALA A 84 1.12 15.10 -3.66
C ALA A 84 1.41 13.92 -2.71
N ASP A 85 0.49 12.94 -2.69
CA ASP A 85 0.68 11.62 -2.06
C ASP A 85 1.22 10.66 -3.11
N ILE A 86 2.54 10.45 -3.12
CA ILE A 86 3.24 9.79 -4.22
C ILE A 86 4.15 8.69 -3.68
N LEU A 87 4.08 7.53 -4.32
CA LEU A 87 5.00 6.42 -4.13
C LEU A 87 5.79 6.21 -5.43
N VAL A 88 7.11 6.21 -5.34
CA VAL A 88 8.01 5.80 -6.43
C VAL A 88 8.60 4.45 -6.07
N PHE A 89 8.46 3.48 -6.96
CA PHE A 89 8.90 2.11 -6.75
C PHE A 89 9.17 1.43 -8.09
N ASP A 90 10.05 0.43 -8.09
CA ASP A 90 10.23 -0.45 -9.24
C ASP A 90 9.28 -1.65 -9.13
N PRO A 91 8.25 -1.77 -9.98
CA PRO A 91 7.30 -2.86 -9.90
C PRO A 91 7.95 -4.25 -10.05
N LYS A 92 9.13 -4.36 -10.68
CA LYS A 92 9.83 -5.65 -10.84
C LYS A 92 10.59 -6.08 -9.60
N ASN A 93 10.99 -5.12 -8.76
CA ASN A 93 11.86 -5.34 -7.60
C ASN A 93 11.13 -5.19 -6.24
N VAL A 94 9.82 -4.95 -6.25
CA VAL A 94 9.02 -4.94 -5.02
C VAL A 94 8.93 -6.33 -4.39
N ARG A 95 9.10 -6.39 -3.06
CA ARG A 95 9.02 -7.65 -2.30
C ARG A 95 8.39 -7.47 -0.92
N ASP A 96 7.51 -8.39 -0.54
CA ASP A 96 7.06 -8.59 0.83
C ASP A 96 8.07 -9.45 1.62
N ALA A 97 8.91 -8.81 2.44
CA ALA A 97 9.93 -9.52 3.22
C ALA A 97 9.39 -10.10 4.55
N ALA A 98 8.27 -9.59 5.05
CA ALA A 98 7.67 -10.03 6.31
C ALA A 98 7.15 -11.47 6.21
N THR A 99 7.53 -12.31 7.17
CA THR A 99 7.06 -13.70 7.27
C THR A 99 6.40 -13.95 8.62
N TYR A 100 5.70 -15.07 8.79
CA TYR A 100 5.12 -15.43 10.08
C TYR A 100 6.15 -15.59 11.20
N THR A 101 7.36 -16.03 10.87
CA THR A 101 8.45 -16.23 11.83
C THR A 101 9.28 -14.96 12.04
N ASN A 102 9.37 -14.10 11.03
CA ASN A 102 10.05 -12.81 11.08
C ASN A 102 9.13 -11.70 10.53
N PRO A 103 8.15 -11.21 11.32
CA PRO A 103 7.08 -10.34 10.82
C PRO A 103 7.45 -8.86 10.77
N HIS A 104 8.56 -8.47 11.40
CA HIS A 104 9.03 -7.08 11.49
C HIS A 104 9.97 -6.70 10.33
N GLN A 105 9.91 -7.38 9.19
CA GLN A 105 10.66 -6.96 8.00
C GLN A 105 9.81 -5.97 7.20
N LEU A 106 10.40 -4.85 6.82
CA LEU A 106 9.75 -3.88 5.93
C LEU A 106 9.72 -4.40 4.50
N ALA A 107 8.74 -3.96 3.72
CA ALA A 107 8.73 -4.21 2.29
C ALA A 107 9.93 -3.55 1.58
N GLU A 108 10.41 -4.21 0.53
CA GLU A 108 11.53 -3.74 -0.30
C GLU A 108 11.02 -3.15 -1.61
N GLY A 109 11.85 -2.35 -2.28
CA GLY A 109 11.57 -1.77 -3.60
C GLY A 109 10.78 -0.46 -3.60
N MET A 110 10.37 0.04 -2.43
CA MET A 110 9.75 1.37 -2.28
C MET A 110 10.84 2.42 -2.17
N GLU A 111 11.07 3.25 -3.19
CA GLU A 111 12.18 4.20 -3.22
C GLU A 111 11.83 5.50 -2.51
N TYR A 112 10.80 6.19 -3.00
CA TYR A 112 10.36 7.48 -2.48
C TYR A 112 8.91 7.42 -1.98
N VAL A 113 8.68 8.01 -0.81
CA VAL A 113 7.33 8.21 -0.28
C VAL A 113 7.16 9.69 0.03
N LEU A 114 6.17 10.29 -0.63
CA LEU A 114 5.76 11.66 -0.40
C LEU A 114 4.35 11.64 0.17
N VAL A 115 4.15 12.40 1.24
CA VAL A 115 2.83 12.63 1.85
C VAL A 115 2.59 14.13 1.83
N ASN A 116 1.52 14.56 1.14
CA ASN A 116 1.25 15.99 0.93
C ASN A 116 2.47 16.79 0.40
N GLY A 117 3.30 16.16 -0.46
CA GLY A 117 4.50 16.74 -1.04
C GLY A 117 5.74 16.74 -0.13
N VAL A 118 5.62 16.27 1.11
CA VAL A 118 6.75 16.11 2.03
C VAL A 118 7.37 14.74 1.80
N VAL A 119 8.67 14.70 1.50
CA VAL A 119 9.43 13.44 1.37
C VAL A 119 9.62 12.84 2.76
N GLU A 120 8.85 11.78 3.08
CA GLU A 120 8.95 11.02 4.32
C GLU A 120 9.95 9.87 4.21
N LYS A 121 10.15 9.36 2.99
CA LYS A 121 11.18 8.37 2.67
C LYS A 121 11.93 8.78 1.41
N ASP A 122 13.26 8.75 1.50
CA ASP A 122 14.20 9.03 0.41
C ASP A 122 15.15 7.84 0.24
N ALA A 123 15.05 7.16 -0.91
CA ALA A 123 15.81 5.98 -1.29
C ALA A 123 15.78 4.83 -0.27
N GLN A 124 16.63 4.82 0.76
CA GLN A 124 16.68 3.78 1.79
C GLN A 124 16.40 4.32 3.20
N ALA A 125 16.25 5.63 3.37
CA ALA A 125 16.13 6.26 4.67
C ALA A 125 14.77 6.93 4.88
N PHE A 126 14.22 6.78 6.09
CA PHE A 126 13.15 7.63 6.56
C PHE A 126 13.72 9.00 6.94
N THR A 127 13.06 10.07 6.52
CA THR A 127 13.55 11.44 6.73
C THR A 127 13.18 12.00 8.11
N GLY A 128 12.27 11.34 8.83
CA GLY A 128 11.68 11.82 10.08
C GLY A 128 10.71 12.98 9.91
N LYS A 129 10.47 13.47 8.69
CA LYS A 129 9.46 14.48 8.39
C LYS A 129 8.08 13.82 8.36
N LEU A 130 7.07 14.56 8.83
CA LEU A 130 5.69 14.10 8.90
C LEU A 130 4.82 15.06 8.07
N GLY A 131 4.42 14.61 6.88
CA GLY A 131 3.54 15.35 5.96
C GLY A 131 2.06 15.13 6.24
N GLY A 132 1.71 14.16 7.09
CA GLY A 132 0.34 13.74 7.38
C GLY A 132 -0.60 14.88 7.80
N ARG A 133 -1.88 14.73 7.41
CA ARG A 133 -2.98 15.63 7.81
C ARG A 133 -4.21 14.80 8.15
N VAL A 134 -5.02 15.30 9.09
CA VAL A 134 -6.34 14.71 9.35
C VAL A 134 -7.20 14.84 8.09
N ILE A 135 -7.73 13.73 7.63
CA ILE A 135 -8.68 13.70 6.52
C ILE A 135 -10.08 13.80 7.12
N THR A 136 -10.77 14.88 6.79
CA THR A 136 -12.19 15.05 7.13
C THR A 136 -13.03 14.81 5.88
N PRO A 137 -14.15 14.08 5.98
CA PRO A 137 -15.13 14.06 4.90
C PRO A 137 -15.57 15.49 4.59
N ASP A 138 -15.80 15.81 3.31
CA ASP A 138 -16.53 17.03 2.96
C ASP A 138 -17.89 16.95 3.69
N ARG A 139 -18.10 17.82 4.69
CA ARG A 139 -19.40 17.96 5.34
C ARG A 139 -20.36 18.46 4.26
N ARG A 140 -21.17 17.56 3.73
CA ARG A 140 -22.36 17.94 2.94
C ARG A 140 -23.40 18.57 3.86
#